data_AF-A0A9Q0F814-F1
#
_entry.id   AF-A0A9Q0F814-F1
#
_cell.length_a   1.000
_cell.length_b   1.000
_cell.length_c   1.000
_cell.angle_alpha   90.00
_cell.angle_beta   90.00
_cell.angle_gamma   90.00
#
_symmetry.space_group_name_H-M   'P 1'
#
loop_
_entity.id
_entity.type
_entity.pdbx_description
1 polymer ?
#
loop_
_entity_poly.entity_id
_entity_poly.type
_entity_poly.pdbx_seq_one_letter_code
_entity_poly.pdbx_strand_id
1 'polypeptide(L)' 'MQVAPGIRIVLHGTPRQWCDSARIWIRNEKDKLVRLLEYEARRTEGKLQVYEKFYFSHSSPNLQMHFEIIESMDVD' A
#
# COMPACT_ATOMS: atom_id res chain seq x y z
N MET A 1 15.11 -28.13 -4.97
CA MET A 1 15.68 -27.00 -4.21
C MET A 1 14.51 -26.11 -3.80
N GLN A 2 14.22 -25.97 -2.51
CA GLN A 2 13.22 -24.99 -2.05
C GLN A 2 13.86 -23.60 -2.19
N VAL A 3 13.41 -22.85 -3.20
CA VAL A 3 13.72 -21.41 -3.30
C VAL A 3 13.02 -20.76 -2.12
N ALA A 4 13.75 -19.99 -1.30
CA ALA A 4 13.16 -19.24 -0.20
C ALA A 4 11.99 -18.37 -0.75
N PRO A 5 10.83 -18.33 -0.08
CA PRO A 5 9.71 -17.53 -0.55
C PRO A 5 10.15 -16.06 -0.66
N GLY A 6 9.84 -15.44 -1.79
CA GLY A 6 10.15 -14.03 -2.04
C GLY A 6 9.46 -13.11 -1.02
N ILE A 7 9.95 -11.88 -0.90
CA ILE A 7 9.36 -10.85 -0.05
C ILE A 7 8.15 -10.26 -0.76
N ARG A 8 7.03 -10.15 -0.05
CA ARG A 8 5.83 -9.44 -0.51
C ARG A 8 5.61 -8.22 0.37
N ILE A 9 5.53 -7.04 -0.24
CA ILE A 9 5.18 -5.78 0.44
C ILE A 9 3.82 -5.34 -0.07
N VAL A 10 2.86 -5.18 0.84
CA VAL A 10 1.52 -4.68 0.53
C VAL A 10 1.33 -3.35 1.26
N LEU A 11 1.02 -2.29 0.52
CA LEU A 11 0.67 -1.00 1.07
C LEU A 11 -0.85 -0.92 1.16
N HIS A 12 -1.36 -0.77 2.38
CA HIS A 12 -2.80 -0.66 2.65
C HIS A 12 -3.16 0.80 2.92
N GLY A 13 -4.27 1.27 2.37
CA GLY A 13 -4.75 2.61 2.68
C GLY A 13 -6.18 2.89 2.25
N THR A 14 -6.70 4.01 2.73
CA THR A 14 -8.06 4.50 2.47
C THR A 14 -8.04 5.87 1.78
N PRO A 15 -9.16 6.33 1.21
CA PRO A 15 -9.29 7.72 0.75
C PRO A 15 -8.89 8.75 1.81
N ARG A 16 -9.19 8.50 3.09
CA ARG A 16 -8.81 9.39 4.20
C ARG A 16 -7.30 9.54 4.36
N GLN A 17 -6.52 8.52 4.00
CA GLN A 17 -5.06 8.52 4.12
C GLN A 17 -4.37 8.99 2.83
N TRP A 18 -4.83 8.53 1.65
CA TRP A 18 -4.11 8.76 0.39
C TRP A 18 -4.73 9.84 -0.50
N CYS A 19 -5.97 10.26 -0.26
CA CYS A 19 -6.65 11.26 -1.10
C CYS A 19 -6.93 12.58 -0.36
N ASP A 20 -6.46 12.72 0.89
CA ASP A 20 -6.63 13.95 1.66
C ASP A 20 -5.82 15.11 1.07
N SER A 21 -6.51 16.10 0.50
CA SER A 21 -5.90 17.29 -0.10
C SER A 21 -5.14 18.13 0.92
N ALA A 22 -5.55 18.13 2.20
CA ALA A 22 -4.85 18.84 3.26
C ALA A 22 -3.54 18.13 3.67
N ARG A 23 -3.40 16.84 3.33
CA ARG A 23 -2.24 16.00 3.68
C ARG A 23 -1.66 15.31 2.45
N ILE A 24 -1.57 16.06 1.35
CA ILE A 24 -1.08 15.58 0.05
C ILE A 24 0.32 14.93 0.10
N TRP A 25 1.14 15.33 1.07
CA TRP A 25 2.48 14.78 1.29
C TRP A 25 2.46 13.28 1.60
N ILE A 26 1.41 12.76 2.26
CA ILE A 26 1.26 11.33 2.57
C ILE A 26 1.21 10.53 1.27
N ARG A 27 0.40 10.97 0.30
CA ARG A 27 0.32 10.33 -1.02
C ARG A 27 1.66 10.41 -1.74
N ASN A 28 2.31 11.58 -1.73
CA ASN A 28 3.57 11.78 -2.42
C ASN A 28 4.70 10.88 -1.88
N GLU A 29 4.80 10.74 -0.55
CA GLU A 29 5.78 9.84 0.07
C GLU A 29 5.47 8.37 -0.23
N LYS A 30 4.20 7.95 -0.14
CA LYS A 30 3.75 6.62 -0.53
C LYS A 30 4.10 6.32 -1.99
N ASP A 31 3.76 7.21 -2.92
CA ASP A 31 4.04 7.03 -4.36
C ASP A 31 5.55 6.94 -4.63
N LYS A 32 6.37 7.70 -3.91
CA LYS A 32 7.83 7.60 -4.00
C LYS A 32 8.34 6.24 -3.49
N LEU A 33 7.82 5.76 -2.37
CA LEU A 33 8.15 4.43 -1.82
C LEU A 33 7.78 3.32 -2.82
N VAL A 34 6.57 3.34 -3.37
CA VAL A 34 6.12 2.36 -4.35
C VAL A 34 7.05 2.32 -5.56
N ARG A 35 7.41 3.47 -6.12
CA ARG A 35 8.34 3.54 -7.26
C ARG A 35 9.71 2.95 -6.95
N LEU A 36 10.24 3.16 -5.74
CA LEU A 36 11.51 2.58 -5.30
C LEU A 36 11.40 1.06 -5.17
N LEU A 37 10.33 0.56 -4.55
CA LEU A 37 10.10 -0.87 -4.39
C LEU A 37 9.88 -1.57 -5.74
N GLU A 38 9.12 -0.96 -6.65
CA GLU A 38 8.92 -1.49 -8.01
C GLU A 38 10.23 -1.51 -8.81
N TYR A 39 11.09 -0.51 -8.62
CA TYR A 39 12.42 -0.49 -9.23
C TYR A 39 13.27 -1.67 -8.75
N GLU A 40 13.29 -1.95 -7.45
CA GLU A 40 14.00 -3.11 -6.91
C GLU A 40 13.31 -4.45 -7.25
N ALA A 41 11.98 -4.49 -7.37
CA ALA A 41 11.25 -5.67 -7.79
C ALA A 41 11.68 -6.14 -9.19
N ARG A 42 11.87 -5.20 -10.11
CA ARG A 42 12.39 -5.49 -11.46
C ARG A 42 13.82 -6.02 -11.45
N ARG A 43 14.65 -5.58 -10.50
CA ARG A 43 16.07 -5.99 -10.37
C ARG A 43 16.24 -7.36 -9.72
N THR A 44 15.23 -7.83 -9.00
CA THR A 44 15.30 -9.03 -8.17
C THR A 44 14.59 -10.24 -8.78
N GLU A 45 14.20 -10.16 -10.06
CA GLU A 45 13.58 -11.27 -10.83
C GLU A 45 12.38 -11.90 -10.10
N GLY A 46 11.55 -11.07 -9.46
CA GLY A 46 10.34 -11.54 -8.78
C GLY A 46 10.54 -12.03 -7.34
N LYS A 47 11.75 -11.91 -6.77
CA LYS A 47 11.98 -12.12 -5.33
C LYS A 47 11.36 -11.03 -4.46
N LEU A 48 11.01 -9.88 -5.04
CA LEU A 48 10.22 -8.84 -4.40
C LEU A 48 8.93 -8.60 -5.21
N GLN A 49 7.80 -8.63 -4.51
CA GLN A 49 6.48 -8.29 -5.05
C GLN A 49 5.91 -7.09 -4.28
N VAL A 50 5.30 -6.15 -5.00
CA VAL A 50 4.76 -4.92 -4.43
C VAL A 50 3.30 -4.80 -4.84
N TYR A 51 2.42 -4.55 -3.89
CA TYR A 51 0.98 -4.38 -4.12
C TYR A 51 0.43 -3.18 -3.36
N GLU A 52 -0.60 -2.56 -3.92
CA GLU A 52 -1.40 -1.55 -3.23
C GLU A 52 -2.82 -2.09 -3.03
N LYS A 53 -3.33 -2.04 -1.79
CA LYS A 53 -4.73 -2.32 -1.47
C LYS A 53 -5.41 -1.03 -1.01
N PHE A 54 -6.33 -0.55 -1.84
CA PHE A 54 -7.07 0.67 -1.59
C PHE A 54 -8.50 0.37 -1.12
N TYR A 55 -8.73 0.54 0.17
CA TYR A 55 -9.99 0.21 0.85
C TYR A 55 -10.96 1.38 0.79
N PHE A 56 -12.26 1.07 0.77
CA PHE A 56 -13.35 2.06 0.81
C PHE A 56 -13.29 3.10 -0.31
N SER A 57 -12.79 2.73 -1.49
CA SER A 57 -12.62 3.62 -2.65
C SER A 57 -13.91 4.31 -3.11
N HIS A 58 -15.06 3.73 -2.81
CA HIS A 58 -16.40 4.25 -3.14
C HIS A 58 -17.01 5.12 -2.03
N SER A 59 -16.32 5.31 -0.91
CA SER A 59 -16.81 6.04 0.26
C SER A 59 -16.12 7.40 0.41
N SER A 60 -16.85 8.40 0.90
CA SER A 60 -16.26 9.70 1.20
C SER A 60 -15.25 9.59 2.37
N PRO A 61 -14.09 10.26 2.28
CA PRO A 61 -13.08 10.24 3.34
C PRO A 61 -13.65 10.70 4.69
N ASN A 62 -13.47 9.90 5.74
CA ASN A 62 -13.90 10.26 7.11
C ASN A 62 -12.90 9.75 8.15
N LEU A 63 -13.00 10.22 9.41
CA LEU A 63 -12.09 9.79 10.48
C LEU A 63 -12.27 8.31 10.87
N GLN A 64 -13.47 7.76 10.71
CA GLN A 64 -13.77 6.37 11.05
C GLN A 64 -12.94 5.37 10.24
N MET A 65 -12.62 5.71 8.98
CA MET A 65 -11.73 4.92 8.11
C MET A 65 -10.35 4.63 8.73
N HIS A 66 -9.86 5.45 9.68
CA HIS A 66 -8.60 5.17 10.38
C HIS A 66 -8.66 3.90 11.23
N PHE A 67 -9.84 3.53 11.71
CA PHE A 67 -10.07 2.36 12.55
C PHE A 67 -10.60 1.19 11.71
N GLU A 68 -11.57 1.43 10.83
CA GLU A 68 -12.19 0.38 9.99
C GLU A 68 -11.19 -0.33 9.07
N ILE A 69 -10.14 0.38 8.63
CA ILE A 69 -9.11 -0.25 7.80
C ILE A 69 -8.40 -1.39 8.54
N ILE A 70 -8.23 -1.31 9.87
CA ILE A 70 -7.54 -2.35 10.64
C ILE A 70 -8.34 -3.65 10.61
N GLU A 71 -9.67 -3.55 10.69
CA GLU A 71 -10.58 -4.70 10.64
C GLU A 71 -10.71 -5.27 9.22
N SER A 72 -10.53 -4.44 8.19
CA SER A 72 -10.61 -4.85 6.78
C SER A 72 -9.26 -5.25 6.19
N MET A 73 -8.16 -5.02 6.91
CA MET A 73 -6.81 -5.26 6.40
C MET A 73 -6.60 -6.74 6.21
N ASP A 74 -6.19 -7.10 5.01
CA ASP A 74 -5.87 -8.48 4.67
C ASP A 74 -4.39 -8.72 5.00
N VAL A 75 -4.15 -9.45 6.09
CA VAL A 75 -2.82 -9.70 6.67
C VAL A 75 -2.23 -11.06 6.27
N ASP A 76 -2.90 -11.78 5.36
CA ASP A 76 -2.52 -13.13 4.93
C ASP A 76 -1.49 -13.16 3.78
#